data_AF-A0A6A0BFA0-F1
#
_entry.id   AF-A0A6A0BFA0-F1
#
_cell.length_a   1.000
_cell.length_b   1.000
_cell.length_c   1.000
_cell.angle_alpha   90.00
_cell.angle_beta   90.00
_cell.angle_gamma   90.00
#
_symmetry.space_group_name_H-M   'P 1'
#
loop_
_entity.id
_entity.type
_entity.pdbx_description
1 polymer ?
#
loop_
_entity_poly.entity_id
_entity_poly.type
_entity_poly.pdbx_seq_one_letter_code
_entity_poly.pdbx_strand_id
1 'polypeptide(L)'
;MLNLIVVIIVGAIAYFTLDKRERRIPRWLKIVFWLIVLGLIVAISEELGGIVVLGLLVWWFVRRTSRKKARVTVAKREKEVISDEPDKPQSTYQHLQNPISRYVSTPKRRAALADLESTPKELAGYIHQEIDTFFMNEWTKMAAIYSDETGRFDTDVRDNAARQMREILDAIFAKFAKVKRAELVEKQSINEELKAKHKEEIDIAMQVYEKWQDKS
;
A
#
# COMPACT_ATOMS: atom_id res chain seq x y z
N MET A 1 -43.09 19.77 -30.92
CA MET A 1 -42.41 19.93 -29.61
C MET A 1 -41.75 18.65 -29.12
N LEU A 2 -42.38 17.48 -29.22
CA LEU A 2 -41.81 16.19 -28.77
C LEU A 2 -40.42 15.89 -29.37
N ASN A 3 -40.24 16.10 -30.68
CA ASN A 3 -38.99 15.78 -31.37
C ASN A 3 -37.81 16.66 -30.92
N LEU A 4 -38.07 17.91 -30.52
CA LEU A 4 -37.02 18.82 -30.03
C LEU A 4 -36.51 18.36 -28.66
N ILE A 5 -37.41 17.89 -27.79
CA ILE A 5 -37.10 17.36 -26.46
C ILE A 5 -36.25 16.08 -26.60
N VAL A 6 -36.62 15.19 -27.52
CA VAL A 6 -35.86 13.95 -27.78
C VAL A 6 -34.44 14.26 -28.29
N VAL A 7 -34.28 15.23 -29.21
CA VAL A 7 -32.96 15.62 -29.72
C VAL A 7 -32.08 16.23 -28.62
N ILE A 8 -32.65 17.04 -27.72
CA ILE A 8 -31.92 17.61 -26.58
C ILE A 8 -31.46 16.51 -25.61
N ILE A 9 -32.31 15.51 -25.34
CA ILE A 9 -31.98 14.39 -24.46
C ILE A 9 -30.88 13.51 -25.08
N VAL A 10 -30.97 13.19 -26.36
CA VAL A 10 -29.95 12.39 -27.07
C VAL A 10 -28.62 13.15 -27.12
N GLY A 11 -28.65 14.47 -27.37
CA GLY A 11 -27.47 15.33 -27.33
C GLY A 11 -26.82 15.40 -25.94
N ALA A 12 -27.62 15.46 -24.87
CA ALA A 12 -27.13 15.47 -23.50
C ALA A 12 -26.57 14.10 -23.06
N ILE A 13 -27.18 12.99 -23.50
CA ILE A 13 -26.65 11.64 -23.27
C ILE A 13 -25.31 11.48 -23.98
N ALA A 14 -25.21 11.89 -25.26
CA ALA A 14 -23.95 11.86 -26.01
C ALA A 14 -22.88 12.74 -25.34
N TYR A 15 -23.24 13.92 -24.83
CA TYR A 15 -22.34 14.82 -24.11
C TYR A 15 -21.82 14.22 -22.79
N PHE A 16 -22.62 13.40 -22.11
CA PHE A 16 -22.24 12.74 -20.85
C PHE A 16 -21.52 11.39 -21.04
N THR A 17 -21.70 10.71 -22.18
CA THR A 17 -21.03 9.42 -22.50
C THR A 17 -19.74 9.59 -23.27
N LEU A 18 -19.50 10.73 -23.92
CA LEU A 18 -18.18 11.12 -24.44
C LEU A 18 -17.22 11.42 -23.28
N ASP A 19 -16.75 10.35 -22.66
CA ASP A 19 -15.76 10.32 -21.59
C ASP A 19 -14.38 10.70 -22.15
N LYS A 20 -14.21 11.97 -22.52
CA LYS A 20 -12.88 12.55 -22.66
C LYS A 20 -12.38 12.90 -21.27
N ARG A 21 -11.34 12.17 -20.89
CA ARG A 21 -10.44 12.13 -19.71
C ARG A 21 -10.18 13.40 -18.87
N GLU A 22 -10.85 14.52 -19.11
CA GLU A 22 -10.39 15.84 -18.63
C GLU A 22 -11.43 16.68 -17.90
N ARG A 23 -12.68 16.21 -17.73
CA ARG A 23 -13.67 16.94 -16.93
C ARG A 23 -14.07 16.14 -15.69
N ARG A 24 -13.58 16.57 -14.53
CA ARG A 24 -14.09 16.12 -13.20
C ARG A 24 -15.51 16.66 -12.99
N ILE A 25 -16.48 16.10 -13.72
CA ILE A 25 -17.90 16.36 -13.43
C ILE A 25 -18.20 15.68 -12.09
N PRO A 26 -18.61 16.43 -11.06
CA PRO A 26 -18.80 15.86 -9.75
C PRO A 26 -19.98 14.87 -9.76
N ARG A 27 -19.81 13.72 -9.10
CA ARG A 27 -20.70 12.55 -9.24
C ARG A 27 -22.17 12.85 -8.93
N TRP A 28 -22.44 13.83 -8.07
CA TRP A 28 -23.80 14.25 -7.72
C TRP A 28 -24.55 14.88 -8.90
N LEU A 29 -23.87 15.63 -9.77
CA LEU A 29 -24.49 16.25 -10.95
C LEU A 29 -25.00 15.20 -11.95
N LYS A 30 -24.26 14.09 -12.10
CA LYS A 30 -24.70 12.93 -12.91
C LYS A 30 -25.98 12.30 -12.35
N ILE A 31 -26.09 12.19 -11.03
CA ILE A 31 -27.27 11.61 -10.36
C ILE A 31 -28.50 12.51 -10.56
N VAL A 32 -28.33 13.82 -10.39
CA VAL A 32 -29.42 14.80 -10.61
C VAL A 32 -29.91 14.77 -12.06
N PHE A 33 -28.97 14.72 -13.03
CA PHE A 33 -29.32 14.60 -14.45
C PHE A 33 -30.17 13.35 -14.74
N TRP A 34 -29.75 12.19 -14.23
CA TRP A 34 -30.51 10.95 -14.41
C TRP A 34 -31.90 11.00 -13.77
N LEU A 35 -32.05 11.65 -12.61
CA LEU A 35 -33.37 11.84 -11.98
C LEU A 35 -34.29 12.73 -12.81
N ILE A 36 -33.77 13.79 -13.43
CA ILE A 36 -34.55 14.68 -14.30
C ILE A 36 -35.00 13.95 -15.58
N VAL A 37 -34.10 13.19 -16.21
CA VAL A 37 -34.43 12.38 -17.39
C VAL A 37 -35.47 11.32 -17.04
N LEU A 38 -35.33 10.67 -15.88
CA LEU A 38 -36.30 9.68 -15.40
C LEU A 38 -37.69 10.31 -15.16
N GLY A 39 -37.73 11.48 -14.53
CA GLY A 39 -38.98 12.21 -14.29
C GLY A 39 -39.68 12.64 -15.58
N LEU A 40 -38.92 13.06 -16.60
CA LEU A 40 -39.43 13.39 -17.92
C LEU A 40 -40.02 12.16 -18.64
N ILE A 41 -39.37 11.00 -18.54
CA ILE A 41 -39.87 9.75 -19.15
C ILE A 41 -41.19 9.33 -18.51
N VAL A 42 -41.31 9.45 -17.19
CA VAL A 42 -42.56 9.13 -16.45
C VAL A 42 -43.68 10.09 -16.83
N ALA A 43 -43.39 11.38 -17.06
CA ALA A 43 -44.40 12.37 -17.43
C ALA A 43 -44.92 12.23 -18.87
N ILE A 44 -44.19 11.56 -19.77
CA ILE A 44 -44.56 11.41 -21.19
C ILE A 44 -45.48 10.19 -21.42
N SER A 45 -45.46 9.19 -20.54
CA SER A 45 -46.28 7.98 -20.71
C SER A 45 -46.49 7.26 -19.38
N GLU A 46 -47.75 7.16 -18.95
CA GLU A 46 -48.14 6.42 -17.74
C GLU A 46 -47.81 4.91 -17.84
N GLU A 47 -47.80 4.34 -19.05
CA GLU A 47 -47.44 2.93 -19.27
C GLU A 47 -45.93 2.66 -19.18
N LEU A 48 -45.08 3.60 -19.62
CA LEU A 48 -43.62 3.45 -19.54
C LEU A 48 -43.08 3.65 -18.12
N GLY A 49 -43.77 4.42 -17.28
CA GLY A 49 -43.41 4.59 -15.87
C GLY A 49 -43.34 3.28 -15.10
N GLY A 50 -44.28 2.36 -15.37
CA GLY A 50 -44.30 1.02 -14.75
C GLY A 50 -43.07 0.18 -15.10
N ILE A 51 -42.62 0.22 -16.36
CA ILE A 51 -41.44 -0.54 -16.83
C ILE A 51 -40.15 0.01 -16.23
N VAL A 52 -40.04 1.34 -16.12
CA VAL A 52 -38.87 2.00 -15.51
C VAL A 52 -38.80 1.70 -14.01
N VAL A 53 -39.94 1.69 -13.31
CA VAL A 53 -40.01 1.31 -11.89
C VAL A 53 -39.68 -0.17 -11.69
N LEU A 54 -40.16 -1.06 -12.56
CA LEU A 54 -39.79 -2.49 -12.56
C LEU A 54 -38.29 -2.68 -12.80
N GLY A 55 -37.70 -1.97 -13.76
CA GLY A 55 -36.26 -1.99 -14.01
C GLY A 55 -35.45 -1.48 -12.82
N LEU A 56 -35.90 -0.42 -12.16
CA LEU A 56 -35.28 0.10 -10.93
C LEU A 56 -35.42 -0.86 -9.76
N LEU A 57 -36.54 -1.55 -9.62
CA LEU A 57 -36.74 -2.57 -8.58
C LEU A 57 -35.83 -3.78 -8.83
N VAL A 58 -35.73 -4.28 -10.07
CA VAL A 58 -34.81 -5.38 -10.43
C VAL A 58 -33.36 -4.95 -10.20
N TRP A 59 -32.97 -3.75 -10.66
CA TRP A 59 -31.63 -3.22 -10.41
C TRP A 59 -31.36 -3.04 -8.92
N TRP A 60 -32.33 -2.55 -8.15
CA TRP A 60 -32.21 -2.41 -6.70
C TRP A 60 -32.09 -3.77 -6.01
N PHE A 61 -32.81 -4.80 -6.46
CA PHE A 61 -32.72 -6.15 -5.91
C PHE A 61 -31.37 -6.81 -6.22
N VAL A 62 -30.89 -6.69 -7.47
CA VAL A 62 -29.54 -7.15 -7.89
C VAL A 62 -28.45 -6.37 -7.15
N ARG A 63 -28.62 -5.05 -6.95
CA ARG A 63 -27.64 -4.22 -6.25
C ARG A 63 -27.68 -4.42 -4.73
N ARG A 64 -28.84 -4.76 -4.15
CA ARG A 64 -29.00 -5.10 -2.72
C ARG A 64 -28.37 -6.45 -2.40
N THR A 65 -28.50 -7.45 -3.28
CA THR A 65 -27.79 -8.73 -3.14
C THR A 65 -26.28 -8.56 -3.39
N SER A 66 -25.88 -7.71 -4.34
CA SER A 66 -24.47 -7.35 -4.56
C SER A 66 -23.85 -6.59 -3.38
N ARG A 67 -24.58 -5.67 -2.73
CA ARG A 67 -24.12 -4.98 -1.50
C ARG A 67 -24.02 -5.91 -0.29
N LYS A 68 -24.88 -6.93 -0.19
CA LYS A 68 -24.70 -7.99 0.82
C LYS A 68 -23.44 -8.81 0.52
N LYS A 69 -23.17 -9.15 -0.74
CA LYS A 69 -21.90 -9.80 -1.14
C LYS A 69 -20.68 -8.90 -0.92
N ALA A 70 -20.79 -7.59 -1.15
CA ALA A 70 -19.74 -6.60 -0.91
C ALA A 70 -19.46 -6.35 0.57
N ARG A 71 -20.49 -6.32 1.43
CA ARG A 71 -20.31 -6.23 2.89
C ARG A 71 -19.78 -7.53 3.48
N VAL A 72 -20.13 -8.68 2.90
CA VAL A 72 -19.54 -9.99 3.26
C VAL A 72 -18.10 -10.11 2.76
N THR A 73 -17.71 -9.51 1.62
CA THR A 73 -16.30 -9.47 1.19
C THR A 73 -15.46 -8.44 1.93
N VAL A 74 -16.03 -7.30 2.34
CA VAL A 74 -15.32 -6.32 3.20
C VAL A 74 -15.16 -6.88 4.62
N ALA A 75 -16.20 -7.47 5.21
CA ALA A 75 -16.10 -8.13 6.52
C ALA A 75 -15.24 -9.42 6.48
N LYS A 76 -15.14 -10.10 5.32
CA LYS A 76 -14.17 -11.19 5.12
C LYS A 76 -12.74 -10.66 5.02
N ARG A 77 -12.48 -9.57 4.30
CA ARG A 77 -11.14 -8.91 4.26
C ARG A 77 -10.70 -8.38 5.62
N GLU A 78 -11.64 -7.90 6.43
CA GLU A 78 -11.35 -7.36 7.77
C GLU A 78 -11.10 -8.49 8.80
N LYS A 79 -11.76 -9.64 8.65
CA LYS A 79 -11.47 -10.85 9.44
C LYS A 79 -10.23 -11.61 8.97
N GLU A 80 -9.89 -11.57 7.68
CA GLU A 80 -8.67 -12.16 7.10
C GLU A 80 -7.39 -11.39 7.51
N VAL A 81 -7.51 -10.19 8.08
CA VAL A 81 -6.41 -9.41 8.68
C VAL A 81 -6.21 -9.73 10.17
N ILE A 82 -7.18 -10.36 10.86
CA ILE A 82 -7.16 -10.51 12.33
C ILE A 82 -7.07 -11.97 12.80
N SER A 83 -7.34 -12.97 11.96
CA SER A 83 -7.35 -14.36 12.41
C SER A 83 -6.41 -15.22 11.59
N ASP A 84 -5.21 -15.39 12.15
CA ASP A 84 -4.39 -16.60 11.96
C ASP A 84 -5.27 -17.87 12.08
N GLU A 85 -4.98 -18.80 11.18
CA GLU A 85 -5.43 -20.19 10.89
C GLU A 85 -6.10 -21.03 12.01
N PRO A 86 -6.85 -22.13 11.71
CA PRO A 86 -6.60 -23.13 10.65
C PRO A 86 -7.87 -23.60 9.91
N ASP A 87 -7.72 -24.51 8.94
CA ASP A 87 -8.79 -25.22 8.23
C ASP A 87 -9.45 -24.49 7.04
N LYS A 88 -8.64 -24.13 6.03
CA LYS A 88 -8.83 -24.59 4.63
C LYS A 88 -7.72 -24.04 3.73
N PRO A 89 -7.24 -24.85 2.75
CA PRO A 89 -6.07 -24.53 1.95
C PRO A 89 -6.36 -23.27 1.13
N GLN A 90 -5.70 -22.18 1.51
CA GLN A 90 -5.62 -20.97 0.72
C GLN A 90 -5.17 -21.36 -0.69
N SER A 91 -5.89 -20.91 -1.72
CA SER A 91 -5.40 -20.99 -3.10
C SER A 91 -4.01 -20.35 -3.14
N THR A 92 -2.99 -21.18 -3.30
CA THR A 92 -1.65 -21.06 -2.70
C THR A 92 -0.75 -19.96 -3.30
N TYR A 93 -1.24 -19.18 -4.26
CA TYR A 93 -0.43 -18.20 -4.99
C TYR A 93 -1.12 -16.84 -5.01
N GLN A 94 -1.24 -16.23 -3.82
CA GLN A 94 -1.62 -14.83 -3.71
C GLN A 94 -0.46 -13.96 -4.22
N HIS A 95 -0.63 -13.46 -5.45
CA HIS A 95 -0.05 -12.25 -6.05
C HIS A 95 1.41 -11.94 -5.65
N LEU A 96 2.34 -12.28 -6.56
CA LEU A 96 3.77 -11.97 -6.54
C LEU A 96 4.09 -10.61 -5.89
N GLN A 97 4.43 -10.62 -4.60
CA GLN A 97 5.35 -9.64 -4.06
C GLN A 97 6.75 -10.20 -4.21
N ASN A 98 7.68 -9.36 -4.71
CA ASN A 98 9.10 -9.65 -4.64
C ASN A 98 9.44 -10.17 -3.23
N PRO A 99 10.10 -11.33 -3.07
CA PRO A 99 10.39 -11.92 -1.77
C PRO A 99 11.03 -10.94 -0.79
N ILE A 100 11.88 -10.05 -1.31
CA ILE A 100 12.54 -8.98 -0.54
C ILE A 100 11.50 -7.95 -0.06
N SER A 101 10.60 -7.50 -0.93
CA SER A 101 9.59 -6.50 -0.55
C SER A 101 8.60 -7.06 0.48
N ARG A 102 8.22 -8.33 0.35
CA ARG A 102 7.41 -9.03 1.34
C ARG A 102 8.14 -9.13 2.67
N TYR A 103 9.42 -9.46 2.66
CA TYR A 103 10.24 -9.60 3.85
C TYR A 103 10.38 -8.28 4.63
N VAL A 104 10.82 -7.21 3.96
CA VAL A 104 11.04 -5.90 4.60
C VAL A 104 9.73 -5.24 5.06
N SER A 105 8.60 -5.63 4.49
CA SER A 105 7.29 -5.08 4.85
C SER A 105 6.66 -5.72 6.07
N THR A 106 7.22 -6.82 6.61
CA THR A 106 6.69 -7.47 7.82
C THR A 106 6.74 -6.55 9.04
N PRO A 107 5.74 -6.59 9.95
CA PRO A 107 5.72 -5.73 11.14
C PRO A 107 6.98 -5.87 11.99
N LYS A 108 7.48 -7.10 12.17
CA LYS A 108 8.71 -7.39 12.92
C LYS A 108 9.92 -6.70 12.32
N ARG A 109 10.05 -6.69 10.99
CA ARG A 109 11.16 -6.01 10.30
C ARG A 109 11.05 -4.50 10.36
N ARG A 110 9.84 -3.95 10.25
CA ARG A 110 9.62 -2.50 10.41
C ARG A 110 9.98 -2.02 11.81
N ALA A 111 9.58 -2.75 12.84
CA ALA A 111 9.97 -2.43 14.22
C ALA A 111 11.49 -2.46 14.40
N ALA A 112 12.15 -3.54 13.94
CA ALA A 112 13.59 -3.67 14.06
C ALA A 112 14.37 -2.62 13.24
N LEU A 113 13.81 -2.12 12.14
CA LEU A 113 14.41 -1.03 11.36
C LEU A 113 14.28 0.33 12.03
N ALA A 114 13.15 0.57 12.74
CA ALA A 114 12.98 1.78 13.52
C ALA A 114 14.04 1.89 14.63
N ASP A 115 14.37 0.78 15.30
CA ASP A 115 15.43 0.73 16.31
C ASP A 115 16.84 1.01 15.75
N LEU A 116 17.02 0.81 14.45
CA LEU A 116 18.28 1.03 13.74
C LEU A 116 18.33 2.40 13.03
N GLU A 117 17.35 3.27 13.28
CA GLU A 117 17.15 4.55 12.59
C GLU A 117 17.22 4.41 11.05
N SER A 118 16.66 3.32 10.52
CA SER A 118 16.77 2.97 9.11
C SER A 118 15.41 2.71 8.45
N THR A 119 15.39 2.70 7.13
CA THR A 119 14.15 2.53 6.34
C THR A 119 14.08 1.17 5.64
N PRO A 120 12.87 0.67 5.34
CA PRO A 120 12.71 -0.54 4.53
C PRO A 120 13.36 -0.44 3.14
N LYS A 121 13.48 0.78 2.60
CA LYS A 121 14.12 1.03 1.31
C LYS A 121 15.64 0.82 1.38
N GLU A 122 16.27 1.28 2.46
CA GLU A 122 17.71 1.07 2.69
C GLU A 122 18.01 -0.41 2.89
N LEU A 123 17.21 -1.11 3.70
CA LEU A 123 17.36 -2.55 3.87
C LEU A 123 17.16 -3.30 2.54
N ALA A 124 16.15 -2.93 1.75
CA ALA A 124 15.94 -3.54 0.44
C ALA A 124 17.16 -3.32 -0.48
N GLY A 125 17.71 -2.11 -0.53
CA GLY A 125 18.92 -1.81 -1.31
C GLY A 125 20.11 -2.67 -0.86
N TYR A 126 20.33 -2.77 0.45
CA TYR A 126 21.40 -3.60 1.02
C TYR A 126 21.20 -5.08 0.71
N ILE A 127 19.97 -5.59 0.78
CA ILE A 127 19.65 -6.97 0.43
C ILE A 127 19.96 -7.25 -1.05
N HIS A 128 19.60 -6.35 -1.97
CA HIS A 128 19.93 -6.53 -3.38
C HIS A 128 21.44 -6.60 -3.58
N GLN A 129 22.21 -5.68 -2.99
CA GLN A 129 23.68 -5.70 -3.08
C GLN A 129 24.31 -6.98 -2.53
N GLU A 130 23.82 -7.47 -1.40
CA GLU A 130 24.36 -8.67 -0.75
C GLU A 130 23.98 -9.95 -1.51
N ILE A 131 22.74 -10.05 -2.02
CA ILE A 131 22.33 -11.18 -2.87
C ILE A 131 23.10 -11.17 -4.20
N ASP A 132 23.28 -10.00 -4.81
CA ASP A 132 24.07 -9.80 -6.03
C ASP A 132 25.51 -10.33 -5.88
N THR A 133 26.08 -10.15 -4.69
CA THR A 133 27.47 -10.54 -4.37
C THR A 133 27.59 -12.03 -4.02
N PHE A 134 26.59 -12.65 -3.40
CA PHE A 134 26.71 -14.01 -2.84
C PHE A 134 26.01 -15.11 -3.63
N PHE A 135 24.82 -14.90 -4.25
CA PHE A 135 23.96 -16.02 -4.66
C PHE A 135 23.00 -15.76 -5.84
N MET A 136 23.33 -14.93 -6.83
CA MET A 136 22.36 -14.57 -7.88
C MET A 136 21.67 -15.73 -8.60
N ASN A 137 22.43 -16.79 -8.93
CA ASN A 137 21.89 -17.94 -9.65
C ASN A 137 20.94 -18.75 -8.76
N GLU A 138 21.33 -18.98 -7.51
CA GLU A 138 20.61 -19.76 -6.51
C GLU A 138 19.36 -19.00 -6.04
N TRP A 139 19.49 -17.68 -5.86
CA TRP A 139 18.36 -16.80 -5.58
C TRP A 139 17.34 -16.80 -6.70
N THR A 140 17.78 -16.71 -7.96
CA THR A 140 16.88 -16.74 -9.11
C THR A 140 16.15 -18.08 -9.22
N LYS A 141 16.84 -19.20 -9.00
CA LYS A 141 16.24 -20.54 -8.97
C LYS A 141 15.21 -20.68 -7.83
N MET A 142 15.58 -20.29 -6.61
CA MET A 142 14.68 -20.36 -5.46
C MET A 142 13.46 -19.44 -5.64
N ALA A 143 13.66 -18.23 -6.18
CA ALA A 143 12.57 -17.32 -6.48
C ALA A 143 11.61 -17.91 -7.51
N ALA A 144 12.13 -18.54 -8.58
CA ALA A 144 11.32 -19.19 -9.60
C ALA A 144 10.52 -20.39 -9.06
N ILE A 145 11.12 -21.18 -8.17
CA ILE A 145 10.45 -22.30 -7.48
C ILE A 145 9.36 -21.76 -6.54
N TYR A 146 9.69 -20.75 -5.74
CA TYR A 146 8.76 -20.13 -4.80
C TYR A 146 7.56 -19.50 -5.50
N SER A 147 7.78 -18.84 -6.65
CA SER A 147 6.73 -18.19 -7.45
C SER A 147 6.09 -19.11 -8.48
N ASP A 148 6.27 -20.43 -8.38
CA ASP A 148 5.73 -21.35 -9.37
C ASP A 148 4.22 -21.50 -9.25
N GLU A 149 3.51 -20.74 -10.08
CA GLU A 149 2.05 -20.83 -10.21
C GLU A 149 1.62 -21.99 -11.12
N THR A 150 2.54 -22.57 -11.88
CA THR A 150 2.25 -23.64 -12.85
C THR A 150 2.14 -25.01 -12.19
N GLY A 151 2.50 -25.12 -10.91
CA GLY A 151 2.49 -26.37 -10.16
C GLY A 151 3.46 -27.41 -10.70
N ARG A 152 4.54 -26.95 -11.37
CA ARG A 152 5.63 -27.80 -11.83
C ARG A 152 6.48 -28.32 -10.68
N PHE A 153 6.53 -27.58 -9.57
CA PHE A 153 7.24 -27.98 -8.35
C PHE A 153 6.26 -28.40 -7.25
N ASP A 154 6.60 -29.48 -6.56
CA ASP A 154 5.86 -29.98 -5.39
C ASP A 154 5.77 -28.94 -4.27
N THR A 155 4.74 -29.02 -3.43
CA THR A 155 4.55 -28.11 -2.28
C THR A 155 5.77 -28.08 -1.37
N ASP A 156 6.35 -29.24 -1.08
CA ASP A 156 7.51 -29.37 -0.19
C ASP A 156 8.74 -28.65 -0.74
N VAL A 157 8.93 -28.70 -2.06
CA VAL A 157 10.06 -28.04 -2.73
C VAL A 157 9.91 -26.52 -2.67
N ARG A 158 8.67 -26.01 -2.84
CA ARG A 158 8.37 -24.58 -2.72
C ARG A 158 8.52 -24.07 -1.28
N ASP A 159 8.03 -24.82 -0.30
CA ASP A 159 8.14 -24.46 1.12
C ASP A 159 9.60 -24.47 1.58
N ASN A 160 10.38 -25.43 1.09
CA ASN A 160 11.82 -25.45 1.33
C ASN A 160 12.52 -24.22 0.72
N ALA A 161 12.21 -23.87 -0.53
CA ALA A 161 12.74 -22.66 -1.16
C ALA A 161 12.35 -21.40 -0.37
N ALA A 162 11.10 -21.28 0.06
CA ALA A 162 10.62 -20.16 0.88
C ALA A 162 11.35 -20.06 2.23
N ARG A 163 11.64 -21.19 2.87
CA ARG A 163 12.42 -21.26 4.11
C ARG A 163 13.86 -20.80 3.89
N GLN A 164 14.55 -21.37 2.90
CA GLN A 164 15.94 -21.01 2.61
C GLN A 164 16.09 -19.52 2.25
N MET A 165 15.17 -18.98 1.45
CA MET A 165 15.16 -17.55 1.14
C MET A 165 14.99 -16.69 2.39
N ARG A 166 14.11 -17.07 3.33
CA ARG A 166 13.95 -16.35 4.61
C ARG A 166 15.20 -16.42 5.47
N GLU A 167 15.84 -17.58 5.57
CA GLU A 167 17.08 -17.75 6.34
C GLU A 167 18.21 -16.86 5.79
N ILE A 168 18.34 -16.79 4.46
CA ILE A 168 19.30 -15.88 3.81
C ILE A 168 18.96 -14.43 4.15
N LEU A 169 17.70 -14.01 3.98
CA LEU A 169 17.28 -12.64 4.28
C LEU A 169 17.46 -12.27 5.76
N ASP A 170 17.30 -13.23 6.67
CA ASP A 170 17.54 -13.08 8.11
C ASP A 170 19.03 -12.87 8.39
N ALA A 171 19.90 -13.66 7.76
CA ALA A 171 21.35 -13.50 7.88
C ALA A 171 21.84 -12.15 7.33
N ILE A 172 21.31 -11.73 6.17
CA ILE A 172 21.61 -10.41 5.59
C ILE A 172 21.13 -9.29 6.51
N PHE A 173 19.93 -9.41 7.06
CA PHE A 173 19.40 -8.44 8.02
C PHE A 173 20.27 -8.34 9.28
N ALA A 174 20.79 -9.46 9.80
CA ALA A 174 21.69 -9.44 10.94
C ALA A 174 23.01 -8.70 10.62
N LYS A 175 23.57 -8.89 9.42
CA LYS A 175 24.74 -8.11 8.95
C LYS A 175 24.41 -6.62 8.86
N PHE A 176 23.29 -6.28 8.22
CA PHE A 176 22.82 -4.90 8.10
C PHE A 176 22.65 -4.23 9.48
N ALA A 177 22.01 -4.92 10.43
CA ALA A 177 21.81 -4.43 11.78
C ALA A 177 23.14 -4.19 12.51
N LYS A 178 24.15 -5.04 12.29
CA LYS A 178 25.49 -4.84 12.86
C LYS A 178 26.15 -3.58 12.31
N VAL A 179 26.06 -3.36 10.99
CA VAL A 179 26.60 -2.16 10.33
C VAL A 179 25.90 -0.90 10.87
N LYS A 180 24.56 -0.90 10.90
CA LYS A 180 23.79 0.27 11.38
C LYS A 180 24.05 0.60 12.85
N ARG A 181 24.18 -0.41 13.71
CA ARG A 181 24.56 -0.18 15.11
C ARG A 181 25.94 0.45 15.25
N ALA A 182 26.91 0.02 14.44
CA ALA A 182 28.24 0.63 14.45
C ALA A 182 28.18 2.11 14.01
N GLU A 183 27.42 2.43 12.95
CA GLU A 183 27.21 3.82 12.50
C GLU A 183 26.54 4.69 13.58
N LEU A 184 25.58 4.14 14.32
CA LEU A 184 24.91 4.86 15.42
C LEU A 184 25.87 5.16 16.57
N VAL A 185 26.70 4.20 16.95
CA VAL A 185 27.72 4.38 18.00
C VAL A 185 28.74 5.43 17.58
N GLU A 186 29.18 5.42 16.32
CA GLU A 186 30.10 6.44 15.80
C GLU A 186 29.47 7.83 15.85
N LYS A 187 28.22 8.00 15.37
CA LYS A 187 27.50 9.28 15.46
C LYS A 187 27.32 9.76 16.89
N GLN A 188 27.03 8.86 17.83
CA GLN A 188 26.92 9.21 19.24
C GLN A 188 28.26 9.71 19.79
N SER A 189 29.36 9.02 19.50
CA SER A 189 30.70 9.42 19.93
C SER A 189 31.10 10.80 19.38
N ILE A 190 30.80 11.08 18.11
CA ILE A 190 31.07 12.38 17.49
C ILE A 190 30.23 13.48 18.16
N ASN A 191 28.96 13.20 18.47
CA ASN A 191 28.09 14.16 19.14
C ASN A 191 28.55 14.47 20.57
N GLU A 192 29.05 13.47 21.30
CA GLU A 192 29.65 13.67 22.62
C GLU A 192 30.92 14.52 22.55
N GLU A 193 31.79 14.29 21.57
CA GLU A 193 32.98 15.11 21.35
C GLU A 193 32.62 16.56 21.03
N LEU A 194 31.63 16.78 20.16
CA LEU A 194 31.15 18.13 19.82
C LEU A 194 30.55 18.85 21.04
N LYS A 195 29.78 18.15 21.88
CA LYS A 195 29.25 18.72 23.13
C LYS A 195 30.37 19.10 24.10
N ALA A 196 31.41 18.29 24.20
CA ALA A 196 32.57 18.61 25.05
C ALA A 196 33.29 19.87 24.57
N LYS A 197 33.55 20.00 23.26
CA LYS A 197 34.14 21.19 22.65
C LYS A 197 33.29 22.44 22.88
N HIS A 198 31.97 22.35 22.69
CA HIS A 198 31.09 23.49 22.90
C HIS A 198 31.02 23.95 24.36
N LYS A 199 31.11 23.01 25.31
CA LYS A 199 31.21 23.35 26.74
C LYS A 199 32.50 24.10 27.04
N GLU A 200 33.63 23.65 26.48
CA GLU A 200 34.91 24.33 26.65
C GLU A 200 34.88 25.76 26.11
N GLU A 201 34.27 25.97 24.93
CA GLU A 201 34.06 27.32 24.37
C GLU A 201 33.21 28.22 25.28
N ILE A 202 32.14 27.68 25.88
CA ILE A 202 31.29 28.42 26.83
C ILE A 202 32.06 28.76 28.10
N ASP A 203 32.81 27.81 28.67
CA ASP A 203 33.60 28.05 29.88
C ASP A 203 34.66 29.14 29.64
N ILE A 204 35.30 29.15 28.48
CA ILE A 204 36.23 30.22 28.08
C ILE A 204 35.50 31.57 27.97
N ALA A 205 34.34 31.61 27.30
CA ALA A 205 33.57 32.85 27.16
C ALA A 205 33.11 33.41 28.52
N MET A 206 32.73 32.53 29.45
CA MET A 206 32.32 32.89 30.80
C MET A 206 33.48 33.47 31.61
N GLN A 207 34.67 32.83 31.56
CA GLN A 207 35.88 33.36 32.20
C GLN A 207 36.28 34.73 31.65
N VAL A 208 36.13 34.96 30.34
CA VAL A 208 36.39 36.27 29.74
C VAL A 208 35.39 37.31 30.23
N TYR A 209 34.10 36.96 30.33
CA TYR A 209 33.06 37.84 30.85
C TYR A 209 33.29 38.22 32.33
N GLU A 210 33.59 37.25 33.19
CA GLU A 210 33.91 37.48 34.61
C GLU A 210 35.09 38.44 34.78
N LYS A 211 36.18 38.21 34.03
CA LYS A 211 37.36 39.11 34.03
C LYS A 211 37.06 40.52 33.51
N TRP A 212 36.02 40.68 32.68
CA TRP A 212 35.57 41.98 32.19
C TRP A 212 34.73 42.71 33.25
N GLN A 213 33.88 42.00 34.00
CA GLN A 213 33.13 42.56 35.12
C GLN A 213 34.03 42.98 36.29
N ASP A 214 35.05 42.21 36.64
CA ASP A 214 35.98 42.55 37.73
C ASP A 214 36.81 43.83 37.46
N LYS A 215 36.80 44.34 36.22
CA LYS A 215 37.50 45.58 35.82
C LYS A 215 36.61 46.81 35.77
N SER A 216 35.29 46.68 35.96
CA SER A 216 34.33 47.80 36.03
C SER A 216 33.95 48.11 37.47
#